data_AF-A0A948ZTG1-F1
#
_entry.id   AF-A0A948ZTG1-F1
#
_cell.length_a   1.000
_cell.length_b   1.000
_cell.length_c   1.000
_cell.angle_alpha   90.00
_cell.angle_beta   90.00
_cell.angle_gamma   90.00
#
_symmetry.space_group_name_H-M   'P 1'
#
loop_
_entity.id
_entity.type
_entity.pdbx_description
1 polymer ?
#
loop_
_entity_poly.entity_id
_entity_poly.type
_entity_poly.pdbx_seq_one_letter_code
_entity_poly.pdbx_strand_id
1 'polypeptide(L)'
;MIKQKQNTIINFKKASTLLSKIIGMVQNGQYCIDVMQQNLAVIGLLRSAHEMLMENHLNTCFKKAMTTRNEKKKEQMTEEILRVTKLFNK
;
A
#
# COMPACT_ATOMS: atom_id res chain seq x y z
N MET A 1 9.52 14.20 0.42
CA MET A 1 9.68 12.92 -0.31
C MET A 1 10.47 11.86 0.47
N ILE A 2 11.62 12.14 1.09
CA ILE A 2 12.40 11.12 1.83
C ILE A 2 11.61 10.54 3.02
N LYS A 3 10.90 11.40 3.78
CA LYS A 3 10.09 10.99 4.93
C LYS A 3 8.91 10.05 4.58
N GLN A 4 8.19 10.30 3.49
CA GLN A 4 7.07 9.44 3.04
C GLN A 4 7.57 8.07 2.57
N LYS A 5 8.68 8.02 1.81
CA LYS A 5 9.32 6.74 1.44
C LYS A 5 9.76 5.96 2.67
N GLN A 6 10.35 6.62 3.66
CA GLN A 6 10.76 5.97 4.90
C GLN A 6 9.57 5.39 5.68
N ASN A 7 8.47 6.13 5.82
CA ASN A 7 7.26 5.66 6.51
C ASN A 7 6.62 4.47 5.80
N THR A 8 6.60 4.49 4.46
CA THR A 8 6.13 3.36 3.64
C THR A 8 6.94 2.10 3.94
N ILE A 9 8.28 2.20 3.95
CA ILE A 9 9.18 1.08 4.27
C ILE A 9 8.94 0.57 5.69
N ILE A 10 8.74 1.48 6.66
CA ILE A 10 8.44 1.10 8.05
C ILE A 10 7.16 0.25 8.11
N ASN A 11 6.10 0.65 7.41
CA ASN A 11 4.86 -0.13 7.39
C ASN A 11 5.05 -1.51 6.75
N PHE A 12 5.80 -1.61 5.64
CA PHE A 12 6.10 -2.91 5.04
C PHE A 12 6.93 -3.80 5.96
N LYS A 13 7.92 -3.26 6.67
CA LYS A 13 8.70 -4.01 7.66
C LYS A 13 7.82 -4.52 8.80
N LYS A 14 6.96 -3.67 9.36
CA LYS A 14 6.00 -4.05 10.40
C LYS A 14 5.05 -5.15 9.92
N ALA A 15 4.52 -5.02 8.70
CA ALA A 15 3.63 -6.01 8.10
C ALA A 15 4.35 -7.36 7.92
N SER A 16 5.59 -7.35 7.44
CA SER A 16 6.41 -8.55 7.28
C SER A 16 6.70 -9.24 8.62
N THR A 17 7.13 -8.50 9.65
CA THR A 17 7.36 -9.06 10.99
C THR A 17 6.09 -9.66 11.58
N LEU A 18 4.95 -8.97 11.44
CA LEU A 18 3.67 -9.43 11.96
C LEU A 18 3.17 -10.67 11.20
N LEU A 19 3.39 -10.75 9.89
CA LEU A 19 3.09 -11.92 9.09
C LEU A 19 3.90 -13.15 9.53
N SER A 20 5.20 -12.97 9.81
CA SER A 20 6.02 -14.06 10.38
C SER A 20 5.49 -14.55 11.72
N LYS A 21 4.99 -13.65 12.57
CA LYS A 21 4.34 -14.02 13.83
C LYS A 21 3.05 -14.82 13.59
N ILE A 22 2.21 -14.38 12.65
CA ILE A 22 0.95 -15.08 12.30
C ILE A 22 1.23 -16.50 11.83
N ILE A 23 2.25 -16.71 11.00
CA ILE A 23 2.66 -18.06 10.56
C ILE A 23 2.96 -18.94 11.79
N GLY A 24 3.74 -18.43 12.74
CA GLY A 24 4.01 -19.13 14.00
C GLY A 24 2.75 -19.38 14.84
N MET A 25 1.83 -18.42 14.89
CA MET A 25 0.56 -18.59 15.61
C MET A 25 -0.28 -19.73 15.03
N VAL A 26 -0.34 -19.84 13.70
CA VAL A 26 -1.06 -20.93 13.02
C VAL A 26 -0.37 -22.27 13.27
N GLN A 27 0.97 -22.33 13.15
CA GLN A 27 1.75 -23.55 13.41
C GLN A 27 1.58 -24.06 14.85
N ASN A 28 1.46 -23.14 15.81
CA ASN A 28 1.29 -23.46 17.23
C ASN A 28 -0.16 -23.69 17.64
N GLY A 29 -1.11 -23.70 16.69
CA GLY A 29 -2.53 -23.94 16.98
C GLY A 29 -3.18 -22.85 17.86
N GLN A 30 -2.74 -21.60 17.75
CA GLN A 30 -3.33 -20.51 18.53
C GLN A 30 -4.78 -20.22 18.15
N TYR A 31 -5.51 -19.62 19.08
CA TYR A 31 -6.94 -19.35 18.94
C TYR A 31 -7.22 -18.51 17.68
N CYS A 32 -8.18 -18.98 16.87
CA CYS A 32 -8.40 -18.45 15.53
C CYS A 32 -8.76 -16.96 15.52
N ILE A 33 -9.49 -16.47 16.53
CA ILE A 33 -9.84 -15.05 16.62
C ILE A 33 -8.59 -14.18 16.79
N ASP A 34 -7.60 -14.62 17.56
CA ASP A 34 -6.36 -13.87 17.76
C ASP A 34 -5.56 -13.81 16.45
N VAL A 35 -5.50 -14.94 15.73
CA VAL A 35 -4.88 -15.00 14.39
C VAL A 35 -5.58 -14.05 13.42
N MET A 36 -6.92 -14.05 13.39
CA MET A 36 -7.72 -13.17 12.55
C MET A 36 -7.49 -11.70 12.87
N GLN A 37 -7.40 -11.34 14.16
CA GLN A 37 -7.09 -9.97 14.58
C GLN A 37 -5.71 -9.52 14.12
N GLN A 38 -4.67 -10.36 14.30
CA GLN A 38 -3.33 -10.04 13.82
C GLN A 38 -3.30 -9.91 12.28
N ASN A 39 -4.04 -10.77 11.55
CA ASN A 39 -4.18 -10.67 10.10
C ASN A 39 -4.80 -9.34 9.66
N LEU A 40 -5.87 -8.88 10.33
CA LEU A 40 -6.47 -7.58 10.06
C LEU A 40 -5.49 -6.42 10.31
N ALA A 41 -4.63 -6.54 11.32
CA ALA A 41 -3.57 -5.56 11.56
C ALA A 41 -2.52 -5.52 10.44
N VAL A 42 -2.16 -6.67 9.84
CA VAL A 42 -1.30 -6.71 8.64
C VAL A 42 -1.98 -5.99 7.47
N ILE A 43 -3.25 -6.28 7.21
CA ILE A 43 -4.01 -5.62 6.14
C ILE A 43 -4.04 -4.10 6.35
N GLY A 44 -4.26 -3.63 7.58
CA GLY A 44 -4.23 -2.21 7.92
C GLY A 44 -2.88 -1.55 7.61
N LEU A 45 -1.77 -2.21 7.95
CA LEU A 45 -0.41 -1.72 7.64
C LEU A 45 -0.17 -1.64 6.12
N LEU A 46 -0.62 -2.64 5.37
CA LEU A 46 -0.49 -2.68 3.91
C LEU A 46 -1.36 -1.61 3.23
N ARG A 47 -2.60 -1.40 3.68
CA ARG A 47 -3.47 -0.32 3.19
C ARG A 47 -2.85 1.05 3.44
N SER A 48 -2.34 1.30 4.65
CA SER A 48 -1.66 2.54 4.98
C SER A 48 -0.39 2.75 4.13
N ALA A 49 0.39 1.70 3.87
CA ALA A 49 1.54 1.78 2.96
C ALA A 49 1.12 2.11 1.51
N HIS A 50 0.02 1.53 1.04
CA HIS A 50 -0.53 1.81 -0.28
C HIS A 50 -0.98 3.28 -0.41
N GLU A 51 -1.70 3.80 0.57
CA GLU A 51 -2.15 5.20 0.59
C GLU A 51 -0.97 6.17 0.56
N MET A 52 0.09 5.91 1.33
CA MET A 52 1.31 6.73 1.29
C MET A 52 2.01 6.70 -0.07
N LEU A 53 2.04 5.54 -0.74
CA LEU A 53 2.59 5.42 -2.10
C LEU A 53 1.75 6.20 -3.11
N MET A 54 0.42 6.07 -3.04
CA MET A 54 -0.52 6.77 -3.90
C MET A 54 -0.39 8.28 -3.73
N GLU A 55 -0.37 8.79 -2.49
CA GLU A 55 -0.18 10.21 -2.19
C GLU A 55 1.13 10.75 -2.78
N ASN A 56 2.23 10.01 -2.59
CA ASN A 56 3.52 10.40 -3.15
C ASN A 56 3.50 10.39 -4.68
N HIS A 57 2.89 9.38 -5.32
CA HIS A 57 2.77 9.30 -6.79
C HIS A 57 1.96 10.48 -7.34
N LEU A 58 0.82 10.79 -6.72
CA LEU A 58 -0.05 11.91 -7.12
C LEU A 58 0.68 13.26 -7.04
N ASN A 59 1.46 13.47 -5.98
CA ASN A 59 2.21 14.72 -5.78
C ASN A 59 3.46 14.85 -6.67
N THR A 60 3.88 13.80 -7.37
CA THR A 60 5.17 13.76 -8.07
C THR A 60 5.03 13.38 -9.54
N CYS A 61 4.95 12.10 -9.87
CA CYS A 61 4.81 11.61 -11.24
C CYS A 61 3.56 12.14 -11.91
N PHE A 62 2.42 12.05 -11.22
CA PHE A 62 1.13 12.49 -11.73
C PHE A 62 1.12 14.01 -11.95
N LYS A 63 1.44 14.78 -10.90
CA LYS A 63 1.50 16.25 -10.98
C LYS A 63 2.42 16.73 -12.11
N LYS A 64 3.59 16.10 -12.29
CA LYS A 64 4.52 16.41 -13.39
C LYS A 64 3.96 16.03 -14.76
N ALA A 65 3.20 14.94 -14.88
CA ALA A 65 2.56 14.57 -16.14
C ALA A 65 1.46 15.56 -16.53
N MET A 66 0.67 16.02 -15.56
CA MET A 66 -0.44 16.96 -15.79
C MET A 66 0.00 18.35 -16.24
N THR A 67 1.22 18.78 -15.90
CA THR A 67 1.77 20.06 -16.38
C THR A 67 2.35 20.00 -17.79
N THR A 68 2.42 18.82 -18.41
CA THR A 68 2.91 18.68 -19.79
C THR A 68 1.83 19.06 -20.81
N ARG A 69 2.23 19.43 -22.04
CA ARG A 69 1.31 19.63 -23.18
C ARG A 69 0.95 18.32 -23.90
N ASN A 70 1.40 17.17 -23.38
CA ASN A 70 1.19 15.88 -24.02
C ASN A 70 -0.07 15.23 -23.46
N GLU A 71 -1.19 15.36 -24.19
CA GLU A 71 -2.49 14.81 -23.78
C GLU A 71 -2.46 13.28 -23.63
N LYS A 72 -1.78 12.56 -24.53
CA LYS A 72 -1.63 11.11 -24.43
C LYS A 72 -0.96 10.68 -23.12
N LYS A 73 0.02 11.44 -22.64
CA LYS A 73 0.68 11.19 -21.36
C LYS A 73 -0.24 11.44 -20.16
N LYS A 74 -1.14 12.42 -20.24
CA LYS A 74 -2.12 12.69 -19.19
C LYS A 74 -3.16 11.56 -19.10
N GLU A 75 -3.64 11.11 -20.25
CA GLU A 75 -4.60 10.02 -20.35
C GLU A 75 -4.03 8.71 -19.79
N GLN A 76 -2.82 8.32 -20.21
CA GLN A 76 -2.09 7.17 -19.66
C GLN A 76 -1.93 7.23 -18.14
N MET A 77 -1.57 8.39 -17.61
CA MET A 77 -1.40 8.59 -16.16
C MET A 77 -2.73 8.45 -15.41
N THR A 78 -3.84 8.90 -16.01
CA THR A 78 -5.18 8.76 -15.43
C THR A 78 -5.63 7.30 -15.43
N GLU A 79 -5.38 6.57 -16.52
CA GLU A 79 -5.66 5.14 -16.63
C GLU A 79 -4.88 4.30 -15.61
N GLU A 80 -3.62 4.67 -15.32
CA GLU A 80 -2.80 4.02 -14.29
C GLU A 80 -3.46 4.13 -12.92
N ILE A 81 -3.89 5.34 -12.51
CA ILE A 81 -4.58 5.55 -11.23
C ILE A 81 -5.88 4.75 -11.18
N LEU A 82 -6.71 4.83 -12.22
CA LEU A 82 -7.99 4.09 -12.27
C LEU A 82 -7.78 2.59 -12.17
N ARG A 83 -6.73 2.05 -12.80
CA ARG A 83 -6.39 0.63 -12.72
C ARG A 83 -6.05 0.22 -11.28
N VAL A 84 -5.21 1.01 -10.60
CA VAL A 84 -4.79 0.72 -9.23
C VAL A 84 -5.96 0.85 -8.25
N THR A 85 -6.79 1.90 -8.36
CA THR A 85 -7.97 2.08 -7.52
C THR A 85 -8.98 0.93 -7.67
N LYS A 86 -9.16 0.40 -8.89
CA LYS A 86 -9.99 -0.80 -9.11
C LYS A 86 -9.46 -2.04 -8.40
N LEU A 87 -8.15 -2.16 -8.17
CA LEU A 87 -7.57 -3.27 -7.42
C LEU A 87 -7.69 -3.06 -5.91
N PHE A 88 -7.58 -1.82 -5.43
CA PHE A 88 -7.69 -1.49 -4.01
C PHE A 88 -9.09 -1.69 -3.43
N ASN A 89 -10.12 -1.53 -4.26
CA ASN A 89 -11.53 -1.68 -3.87
C ASN A 89 -12.09 -3.10 -4.07
N LYS A 90 -11.26 -4.06 -4.50
CA LYS A 90 -11.62 -5.48 -4.54
C LYS A 90 -11.22 -6.14 -3.24
#